data_AF-A0A453AX16-F1
#
_entry.id   AF-A0A453AX16-F1
#
_cell.length_a   1.000
_cell.length_b   1.000
_cell.length_c   1.000
_cell.angle_alpha   90.00
_cell.angle_beta   90.00
_cell.angle_gamma   90.00
#
_symmetry.space_group_name_H-M   'P 1'
#
loop_
_entity.id
_entity.type
_entity.pdbx_description
1 polymer ?
#
loop_
_entity_poly.entity_id
_entity_poly.type
_entity_poly.pdbx_seq_one_letter_code
_entity_poly.pdbx_strand_id
1 'polypeptide(L)'
;QTVLNLQPPLEYTKEVNDYKSLIRTLVMGMKTIIWSITHAHWPRPQQQNQQSANLSVQPFRGLREDEVRKTSGVLKSGVHCLALFKEKDEERDILQCFSQMLAIMEARDIMDMFSFCMPDLFDCMITNNQLLHIFSSLLQAPKVLRPFTDVLINFLVSSKLDALKQPDSPAAKLVLQLFRFLFIAAAKAPESCERTLQPHVPVIMEVCMKSATEVEKPLGYMHLLRSMFRALNSAKFDSLMRDLIPSLQPCLNLLLSMLDGPTTADMRDLILELCLILPARLSSLLPHIPRLMKPLVLALKGNDDLVSLALCTLEFWIDSLNPDFLEPSMASLMSEVILALWSHLRPLPYKWGTKSLELLGKLGGRNRRFLKEPLALECKENPEHGLRLVLTFEPATPFLVPLDRCIHFAVGAVMQGNGMEAFYRKQALQFIRVCLNSLLNLRENVPAEGVSSGVLGHLLISSLDPSRRRNDASDMK
;
A
#
# COMPACT_ATOMS: atom_id res chain seq x y z
N GLN A 1 36.35 28.31 -2.60
CA GLN A 1 36.21 27.49 -1.37
C GLN A 1 36.54 26.05 -1.71
N THR A 2 37.80 25.67 -1.51
CA THR A 2 38.34 24.32 -1.62
C THR A 2 37.82 23.47 -0.47
N VAL A 3 36.95 22.51 -0.77
CA VAL A 3 36.45 21.54 0.20
C VAL A 3 37.59 20.57 0.53
N LEU A 4 38.09 20.64 1.75
CA LEU A 4 39.02 19.69 2.36
C LEU A 4 38.37 18.29 2.34
N ASN A 5 38.76 17.47 1.37
CA ASN A 5 38.59 16.02 1.39
C ASN A 5 39.56 15.47 2.45
N LEU A 6 39.15 15.52 3.72
CA LEU A 6 39.79 14.76 4.79
C LEU A 6 39.47 13.28 4.56
N GLN A 7 40.36 12.58 3.86
CA GLN A 7 40.43 11.11 3.96
C GLN A 7 40.57 10.75 5.45
N PRO A 8 39.74 9.85 6.01
CA PRO A 8 39.91 9.42 7.38
C PRO A 8 41.32 8.82 7.54
N PRO A 9 42.00 9.06 8.68
CA PRO A 9 43.35 8.57 8.91
C PRO A 9 43.41 7.05 8.71
N LEU A 10 44.42 6.54 7.99
CA LEU A 10 44.57 5.12 7.64
C LEU A 10 44.51 4.17 8.84
N GLU A 11 44.86 4.64 10.04
CA GLU A 11 44.79 3.89 11.31
C GLU A 11 43.33 3.63 11.73
N TYR A 12 42.45 4.63 11.58
CA TYR A 12 41.03 4.50 11.91
C TYR A 12 40.34 3.44 11.04
N THR A 13 40.69 3.35 9.76
CA THR A 13 40.14 2.33 8.85
C THR A 13 40.62 0.92 9.22
N LYS A 14 41.85 0.77 9.70
CA LYS A 14 42.38 -0.52 10.19
C LYS A 14 41.68 -0.93 11.48
N GLU A 15 41.55 -0.02 12.44
CA GLU A 15 40.83 -0.28 13.70
C GLU A 15 39.38 -0.72 13.45
N VAL A 16 38.66 -0.02 12.56
CA VAL A 16 37.29 -0.41 12.18
C VAL A 16 37.23 -1.83 11.59
N ASN A 17 38.21 -2.21 10.77
CA ASN A 17 38.27 -3.55 10.20
C ASN A 17 38.60 -4.62 11.25
N ASP A 18 39.47 -4.32 12.22
CA ASP A 18 39.77 -5.21 13.34
C ASP A 18 38.52 -5.42 14.22
N TYR A 19 37.76 -4.36 14.50
CA TYR A 19 36.48 -4.47 15.20
C TYR A 19 35.44 -5.27 14.42
N LYS A 20 35.32 -5.08 13.09
CA LYS A 20 34.44 -5.89 12.24
C LYS A 20 34.80 -7.38 12.30
N SER A 21 36.10 -7.69 12.25
CA SER A 21 36.61 -9.06 12.39
C SER A 21 36.25 -9.66 13.75
N LEU A 22 36.47 -8.91 14.83
CA LEU A 22 36.13 -9.32 16.19
C LEU A 22 34.62 -9.60 16.34
N ILE A 23 33.76 -8.73 15.80
CA ILE A 23 32.31 -8.91 15.84
C ILE A 23 31.89 -10.17 15.07
N ARG A 24 32.48 -10.45 13.90
CA ARG A 24 32.22 -11.70 13.14
C ARG A 24 32.54 -12.94 13.98
N THR A 25 33.74 -12.98 14.57
CA THR A 25 34.16 -14.10 15.42
C THR A 25 33.25 -14.27 16.63
N LEU A 26 32.85 -13.16 17.27
CA LEU A 26 31.94 -13.18 18.41
C LEU A 26 30.54 -13.68 18.05
N VAL A 27 29.93 -13.19 16.97
CA VAL A 27 28.59 -13.62 16.53
C VAL A 27 28.59 -15.12 16.17
N MET A 28 29.63 -15.60 15.49
CA MET A 28 29.76 -17.03 15.17
C MET A 28 29.96 -17.89 16.42
N GLY A 29 30.79 -17.45 17.38
CA GLY A 29 30.98 -18.16 18.65
C GLY A 29 29.74 -18.17 19.53
N MET A 30 29.00 -17.05 19.56
CA MET A 30 27.81 -16.87 20.39
C MET A 30 26.68 -17.82 19.99
N LYS A 31 26.54 -18.14 18.70
CA LYS A 31 25.62 -19.17 18.21
C LYS A 31 25.82 -20.50 18.94
N THR A 32 27.07 -20.95 19.06
CA THR A 32 27.42 -22.20 19.76
C THR A 32 27.16 -22.09 21.25
N ILE A 33 27.53 -20.95 21.88
CA ILE A 33 27.32 -20.73 23.31
C ILE A 33 25.83 -20.76 23.67
N ILE A 34 24.98 -20.01 22.95
CA ILE A 34 23.54 -19.96 23.18
C ILE A 34 22.92 -21.35 23.00
N TRP A 35 23.34 -22.08 21.96
CA TRP A 35 22.89 -23.45 21.75
C TRP A 35 23.32 -24.39 22.89
N SER A 36 24.56 -24.29 23.36
CA SER A 36 25.06 -25.10 24.46
C SER A 36 24.31 -24.82 25.77
N ILE A 37 24.06 -23.55 26.11
CA ILE A 37 23.33 -23.18 27.34
C ILE A 37 21.89 -23.70 27.29
N THR A 38 21.19 -23.49 26.16
CA THR A 38 19.81 -23.96 25.99
C THR A 38 19.66 -25.49 26.09
N HIS A 39 20.72 -26.25 25.77
CA HIS A 39 20.71 -27.72 25.81
C HIS A 39 21.46 -28.32 27.02
N ALA A 40 22.20 -27.53 27.79
CA ALA A 40 22.94 -28.00 28.97
C ALA A 40 22.03 -28.48 30.11
N HIS A 41 20.77 -28.02 30.13
CA HIS A 41 19.78 -28.40 31.14
C HIS A 41 19.05 -29.72 30.82
N TRP A 42 19.40 -30.41 29.74
CA TRP A 42 18.83 -31.73 29.42
C TRP A 42 19.39 -32.80 30.37
N PRO A 43 18.54 -33.53 31.13
CA PRO A 43 19.02 -34.65 31.94
C PRO A 43 19.63 -35.72 31.03
N ARG A 44 20.85 -36.17 31.34
CA ARG A 44 21.40 -37.40 30.73
C ARG A 44 20.44 -38.55 31.05
N PRO A 45 20.11 -39.45 30.12
CA PRO A 45 19.38 -40.66 30.44
C PRO A 45 20.25 -41.51 31.38
N GLN A 46 20.02 -41.42 32.69
CA GLN A 46 20.56 -42.39 33.64
C GLN A 46 19.81 -43.71 33.42
N GLN A 47 20.50 -44.69 32.85
CA GLN A 47 20.18 -46.09 33.10
C GLN A 47 20.29 -46.34 34.61
N GLN A 48 19.18 -46.40 35.34
CA GLN A 48 18.89 -47.48 36.29
C GLN A 48 17.60 -47.29 37.10
N ASN A 49 16.89 -48.42 37.20
CA ASN A 49 15.92 -48.88 38.18
C ASN A 49 14.52 -48.25 38.26
N GLN A 50 13.57 -49.09 37.85
CA GLN A 50 12.19 -49.11 38.31
C GLN A 50 12.14 -49.04 39.84
N GLN A 51 11.46 -48.01 40.34
CA GLN A 51 10.47 -48.02 41.44
C GLN A 51 10.48 -46.65 42.10
N SER A 52 9.60 -45.76 41.65
CA SER A 52 8.88 -44.77 42.46
C SER A 52 8.07 -43.89 41.51
N ALA A 53 6.78 -44.19 41.39
CA ALA A 53 5.81 -43.25 40.84
C ALA A 53 5.57 -42.18 41.90
N ASN A 54 5.94 -40.93 41.61
CA ASN A 54 5.15 -39.71 41.81
C ASN A 54 6.03 -38.46 41.64
N LEU A 55 5.53 -37.50 40.85
CA LEU A 55 6.15 -36.23 40.39
C LEU A 55 7.11 -36.37 39.20
N SER A 56 6.54 -36.53 38.00
CA SER A 56 7.25 -36.22 36.76
C SER A 56 7.49 -34.70 36.67
N VAL A 57 8.55 -34.20 37.30
CA VAL A 57 9.09 -32.87 37.02
C VAL A 57 9.58 -32.92 35.57
N GLN A 58 8.83 -32.33 34.64
CA GLN A 58 9.30 -32.19 33.27
C GLN A 58 10.62 -31.40 33.29
N PRO A 59 11.68 -31.88 32.62
CA PRO A 59 12.94 -31.16 32.57
C PRO A 59 12.73 -29.78 31.94
N PHE A 60 13.25 -28.75 32.59
CA PHE A 60 13.19 -27.37 32.13
C PHE A 60 13.94 -27.24 30.80
N ARG A 61 13.23 -26.92 29.71
CA ARG A 61 13.80 -26.63 28.39
C ARG A 61 13.81 -25.12 28.17
N GLY A 62 14.99 -24.55 27.95
CA GLY A 62 15.17 -23.11 27.71
C GLY A 62 16.08 -22.44 28.73
N LEU A 63 16.18 -21.12 28.64
CA LEU A 63 17.02 -20.26 29.48
C LEU A 63 16.29 -19.87 30.77
N ARG A 64 17.05 -19.65 31.85
CA ARG A 64 16.54 -18.99 33.06
C ARG A 64 16.34 -17.50 32.82
N GLU A 65 15.54 -16.85 33.64
CA GLU A 65 15.24 -15.42 33.50
C GLU A 65 16.50 -14.54 33.43
N ASP A 66 17.50 -14.80 34.28
CA ASP A 66 18.78 -14.07 34.26
C ASP A 66 19.58 -14.31 32.97
N GLU A 67 19.49 -15.51 32.42
CA GLU A 67 20.14 -15.89 31.15
C GLU A 67 19.43 -15.26 29.96
N VAL A 68 18.09 -15.18 29.99
CA VAL A 68 17.30 -14.41 29.01
C VAL A 68 17.71 -12.95 29.05
N ARG A 69 17.81 -12.30 30.22
CA ARG A 69 18.25 -10.89 30.31
C ARG A 69 19.66 -10.69 29.74
N LYS A 70 20.61 -11.58 30.02
CA LYS A 70 21.96 -11.53 29.44
C LYS A 70 21.93 -11.70 27.92
N THR A 71 21.12 -12.63 27.41
CA THR A 71 20.96 -12.89 25.96
C THR A 71 20.27 -11.70 25.26
N SER A 72 19.27 -11.08 25.89
CA SER A 72 18.68 -9.82 25.43
C SER A 72 19.72 -8.70 25.36
N GLY A 73 20.67 -8.65 26.31
CA GLY A 73 21.81 -7.73 26.28
C GLY A 73 22.72 -7.94 25.07
N VAL A 74 22.96 -9.20 24.69
CA VAL A 74 23.68 -9.56 23.46
C VAL A 74 22.92 -9.08 22.22
N LEU A 75 21.59 -9.21 22.21
CA LEU A 75 20.76 -8.72 21.10
C LEU A 75 20.82 -7.20 20.97
N LYS A 76 20.59 -6.46 22.07
CA LYS A 76 20.65 -4.99 22.08
C LYS A 76 22.03 -4.48 21.65
N SER A 77 23.09 -5.00 22.27
CA SER A 77 24.47 -4.57 21.96
C SER A 77 24.88 -4.99 20.55
N GLY A 78 24.52 -6.21 20.13
CA GLY A 78 24.82 -6.73 18.80
C GLY A 78 24.19 -5.88 17.69
N VAL A 79 22.94 -5.44 17.88
CA VAL A 79 22.24 -4.55 16.95
C VAL A 79 22.96 -3.22 16.77
N HIS A 80 23.50 -2.63 17.85
CA HIS A 80 24.33 -1.44 17.76
C HIS A 80 25.66 -1.69 17.03
N CYS A 81 26.31 -2.84 17.29
CA CYS A 81 27.55 -3.22 16.62
C CYS A 81 27.37 -3.43 15.10
N LEU A 82 26.18 -3.85 14.67
CA LEU A 82 25.87 -4.05 13.25
C LEU A 82 25.90 -2.75 12.44
N ALA A 83 25.75 -1.58 13.07
CA ALA A 83 25.86 -0.28 12.41
C ALA A 83 27.27 0.02 11.84
N LEU A 84 28.29 -0.74 12.25
CA LEU A 84 29.66 -0.62 11.74
C LEU A 84 29.84 -1.25 10.34
N PHE A 85 28.94 -2.16 9.94
CA PHE A 85 29.00 -2.81 8.63
C PHE A 85 28.21 -2.00 7.60
N LYS A 86 28.91 -1.21 6.80
CA LYS A 86 28.31 -0.35 5.75
C LYS A 86 28.46 -0.91 4.33
N GLU A 87 29.27 -1.96 4.15
CA GLU A 87 29.52 -2.59 2.86
C GLU A 87 28.48 -3.68 2.60
N LYS A 88 27.76 -3.57 1.47
CA LYS A 88 26.53 -4.33 1.21
C LYS A 88 26.66 -5.85 1.32
N ASP A 89 27.77 -6.44 0.87
CA ASP A 89 27.95 -7.89 0.88
C ASP A 89 28.37 -8.38 2.26
N GLU A 90 29.38 -7.72 2.85
CA GLU A 90 29.84 -7.97 4.22
C GLU A 90 28.74 -7.83 5.28
N GLU A 91 27.82 -6.88 5.06
CA GLU A 91 26.69 -6.56 5.93
C GLU A 91 25.61 -7.64 5.88
N ARG A 92 25.31 -8.19 4.71
CA ARG A 92 24.31 -9.26 4.58
C ARG A 92 24.75 -10.55 5.26
N ASP A 93 26.03 -10.90 5.12
CA ASP A 93 26.57 -12.12 5.72
C ASP A 93 26.51 -12.06 7.25
N ILE A 94 26.90 -10.93 7.86
CA ILE A 94 26.84 -10.79 9.32
C ILE A 94 25.39 -10.77 9.84
N LEU A 95 24.47 -10.09 9.13
CA LEU A 95 23.04 -10.10 9.48
C LEU A 95 22.45 -11.53 9.39
N GLN A 96 22.89 -12.31 8.41
CA GLN A 96 22.49 -13.70 8.28
C GLN A 96 23.06 -14.57 9.41
N CYS A 97 24.33 -14.43 9.77
CA CYS A 97 24.91 -15.11 10.93
C CYS A 97 24.19 -14.74 12.23
N PHE A 98 23.85 -13.47 12.40
CA PHE A 98 23.15 -12.97 13.58
C PHE A 98 21.71 -13.50 13.66
N SER A 99 20.98 -13.54 12.54
CA SER A 99 19.64 -14.16 12.50
C SER A 99 19.69 -15.66 12.79
N GLN A 100 20.70 -16.38 12.29
CA GLN A 100 20.89 -17.80 12.59
C GLN A 100 21.17 -18.06 14.07
N MET A 101 21.92 -17.18 14.74
CA MET A 101 22.15 -17.25 16.19
C MET A 101 20.82 -17.24 16.95
N LEU A 102 19.92 -16.31 16.61
CA LEU A 102 18.61 -16.17 17.23
C LEU A 102 17.65 -17.31 16.84
N ALA A 103 17.74 -17.83 15.61
CA ALA A 103 16.86 -18.89 15.10
C ALA A 103 17.02 -20.25 15.81
N ILE A 104 18.12 -20.44 16.54
CA ILE A 104 18.40 -21.69 17.27
C ILE A 104 17.71 -21.74 18.63
N MET A 105 17.36 -20.59 19.19
CA MET A 105 16.75 -20.48 20.52
C MET A 105 15.41 -21.24 20.61
N GLU A 106 15.00 -21.55 21.84
CA GLU A 106 13.70 -22.16 22.09
C GLU A 106 12.56 -21.13 21.98
N ALA A 107 11.35 -21.61 21.67
CA ALA A 107 10.20 -20.74 21.41
C ALA A 107 9.91 -19.79 22.58
N ARG A 108 10.02 -20.29 23.82
CA ARG A 108 9.85 -19.50 25.04
C ARG A 108 10.89 -18.38 25.15
N ASP A 109 12.16 -18.72 24.99
CA ASP A 109 13.26 -17.76 25.14
C ASP A 109 13.15 -16.63 24.11
N ILE A 110 12.71 -16.94 22.88
CA ILE A 110 12.44 -15.95 21.84
C ILE A 110 11.31 -15.02 22.26
N MET A 111 10.21 -15.57 22.78
CA MET A 111 9.07 -14.74 23.20
C MET A 111 9.46 -13.80 24.34
N ASP A 112 10.14 -14.32 25.37
CA ASP A 112 10.55 -13.54 26.54
C ASP A 112 11.61 -12.48 26.16
N MET A 113 12.57 -12.84 25.32
CA MET A 113 13.60 -11.92 24.83
C MET A 113 13.00 -10.79 23.99
N PHE A 114 12.25 -11.12 22.92
CA PHE A 114 11.70 -10.09 22.02
C PHE A 114 10.65 -9.23 22.69
N SER A 115 9.78 -9.78 23.55
CA SER A 115 8.82 -8.97 24.30
C SER A 115 9.52 -7.91 25.16
N PHE A 116 10.68 -8.25 25.74
CA PHE A 116 11.47 -7.31 26.55
C PHE A 116 12.23 -6.25 25.73
N CYS A 117 12.70 -6.57 24.53
CA CYS A 117 13.55 -5.66 23.73
C CYS A 117 12.89 -5.02 22.51
N MET A 118 11.66 -5.42 22.12
CA MET A 118 11.00 -4.89 20.92
C MET A 118 10.89 -3.37 20.85
N PRO A 119 10.58 -2.63 21.94
CA PRO A 119 10.54 -1.16 21.89
C PRO A 119 11.88 -0.56 21.44
N ASP A 120 12.99 -0.96 22.07
CA ASP A 120 14.33 -0.45 21.75
C ASP A 120 14.77 -0.87 20.34
N LEU A 121 14.46 -2.11 19.94
CA LEU A 121 14.74 -2.61 18.60
C LEU A 121 13.99 -1.82 17.53
N PHE A 122 12.75 -1.42 17.82
CA PHE A 122 11.95 -0.60 16.91
C PHE A 122 12.59 0.77 16.68
N ASP A 123 13.05 1.44 17.73
CA ASP A 123 13.73 2.73 17.62
C ASP A 123 15.07 2.61 16.90
N CYS A 124 15.79 1.50 17.13
CA CYS A 124 16.99 1.17 16.36
C CYS A 124 16.68 0.96 14.87
N MET A 125 15.59 0.28 14.53
CA MET A 125 15.17 0.04 13.14
C MET A 125 14.78 1.33 12.41
N ILE A 126 14.22 2.33 13.10
CA ILE A 126 13.96 3.66 12.50
C ILE A 126 15.27 4.31 12.03
N THR A 127 16.34 4.14 12.81
CA THR A 127 17.65 4.73 12.49
C THR A 127 18.42 3.89 11.48
N ASN A 128 18.33 2.55 11.58
CA ASN A 128 18.99 1.61 10.70
C ASN A 128 18.00 0.58 10.13
N ASN A 129 17.50 0.85 8.92
CA ASN A 129 16.56 -0.03 8.22
C ASN A 129 17.12 -1.42 7.88
N GLN A 130 18.44 -1.63 7.93
CA GLN A 130 19.06 -2.91 7.55
C GLN A 130 18.75 -4.02 8.55
N LEU A 131 18.44 -3.64 9.79
CA LEU A 131 17.99 -4.56 10.85
C LEU A 131 16.69 -5.29 10.48
N LEU A 132 15.90 -4.75 9.54
CA LEU A 132 14.73 -5.42 8.99
C LEU A 132 15.06 -6.77 8.34
N HIS A 133 16.30 -6.96 7.85
CA HIS A 133 16.75 -8.24 7.32
C HIS A 133 16.74 -9.33 8.40
N ILE A 134 17.09 -9.01 9.65
CA ILE A 134 17.05 -9.97 10.76
C ILE A 134 15.62 -10.45 10.99
N PHE A 135 14.67 -9.50 11.04
CA PHE A 135 13.24 -9.78 11.23
C PHE A 135 12.69 -10.63 10.08
N SER A 136 13.04 -10.28 8.84
CA SER A 136 12.66 -11.05 7.65
C SER A 136 13.22 -12.47 7.68
N SER A 137 14.48 -12.66 8.06
CA SER A 137 15.11 -13.99 8.17
C SER A 137 14.49 -14.83 9.29
N LEU A 138 14.16 -14.22 10.44
CA LEU A 138 13.48 -14.91 11.54
C LEU A 138 12.06 -15.35 11.16
N LEU A 139 11.31 -14.51 10.46
CA LEU A 139 9.99 -14.87 9.92
C LEU A 139 10.06 -15.97 8.85
N GLN A 140 11.22 -16.24 8.25
CA GLN A 140 11.40 -17.35 7.32
C GLN A 140 11.80 -18.65 8.00
N ALA A 141 12.24 -18.60 9.27
CA ALA A 141 12.71 -19.77 10.00
C ALA A 141 11.55 -20.50 10.68
N PRO A 142 11.23 -21.77 10.32
CA PRO A 142 9.99 -22.44 10.73
C PRO A 142 9.90 -22.69 12.24
N LYS A 143 11.03 -22.94 12.92
CA LYS A 143 11.09 -23.15 14.38
C LYS A 143 10.62 -21.93 15.16
N VAL A 144 10.93 -20.74 14.65
CA VAL A 144 10.77 -19.47 15.37
C VAL A 144 9.64 -18.61 14.81
N LEU A 145 9.15 -18.94 13.62
CA LEU A 145 8.09 -18.20 12.92
C LEU A 145 6.89 -17.90 13.83
N ARG A 146 6.28 -18.94 14.42
CA ARG A 146 5.09 -18.77 15.25
C ARG A 146 5.34 -17.91 16.50
N PRO A 147 6.30 -18.24 17.40
CA PRO A 147 6.54 -17.44 18.60
C PRO A 147 6.98 -16.00 18.28
N PHE A 148 7.75 -15.80 17.21
CA PHE A 148 8.17 -14.47 16.80
C PHE A 148 7.00 -13.65 16.22
N THR A 149 6.14 -14.29 15.41
CA THR A 149 4.93 -13.65 14.87
C THR A 149 4.02 -13.18 15.99
N ASP A 150 3.85 -13.97 17.04
CA ASP A 150 3.00 -13.67 18.20
C ASP A 150 3.45 -12.39 18.93
N VAL A 151 4.74 -12.32 19.28
CA VAL A 151 5.31 -11.12 19.90
C VAL A 151 5.22 -9.91 18.98
N LEU A 152 5.57 -10.09 17.69
CA LEU A 152 5.62 -8.99 16.74
C LEU A 152 4.23 -8.41 16.47
N ILE A 153 3.20 -9.24 16.22
CA ILE A 153 1.85 -8.73 15.98
C ILE A 153 1.28 -8.07 17.23
N ASN A 154 1.47 -8.66 18.41
CA ASN A 154 0.97 -8.10 19.65
C ASN A 154 1.60 -6.72 19.93
N PHE A 155 2.90 -6.57 19.72
CA PHE A 155 3.60 -5.27 19.85
C PHE A 155 3.08 -4.24 18.84
N LEU A 156 2.95 -4.60 17.57
CA LEU A 156 2.51 -3.68 16.53
C LEU A 156 1.07 -3.20 16.76
N VAL A 157 0.16 -4.11 17.12
CA VAL A 157 -1.26 -3.82 17.33
C VAL A 157 -1.49 -3.02 18.61
N SER A 158 -0.82 -3.38 19.70
CA SER A 158 -1.01 -2.70 21.00
C SER A 158 -0.39 -1.31 21.05
N SER A 159 0.77 -1.10 20.40
CA SER A 159 1.64 0.04 20.72
C SER A 159 1.98 0.94 19.54
N LYS A 160 1.79 0.50 18.28
CA LYS A 160 2.34 1.22 17.10
C LYS A 160 1.33 1.57 16.02
N LEU A 161 0.06 1.19 16.14
CA LEU A 161 -0.99 1.57 15.17
C LEU A 161 -1.19 3.10 15.10
N ASP A 162 -0.99 3.83 16.19
CA ASP A 162 -1.10 5.30 16.21
C ASP A 162 -0.05 6.00 15.35
N ALA A 163 1.10 5.36 15.08
CA ALA A 163 2.13 5.92 14.21
C ALA A 163 1.61 6.12 12.78
N LEU A 164 0.60 5.36 12.35
CA LEU A 164 0.00 5.43 11.02
C LEU A 164 -0.83 6.70 10.78
N LYS A 165 -1.14 7.48 11.83
CA LYS A 165 -1.77 8.81 11.69
C LYS A 165 -0.94 9.76 10.83
N GLN A 166 0.38 9.59 10.82
CA GLN A 166 1.31 10.37 10.01
C GLN A 166 2.03 9.46 8.99
N PRO A 167 1.47 9.26 7.78
CA PRO A 167 1.98 8.28 6.82
C PRO A 167 3.40 8.58 6.31
N ASP A 168 3.80 9.85 6.33
CA ASP A 168 5.12 10.28 5.83
C ASP A 168 6.26 10.01 6.83
N SER A 169 5.93 9.74 8.09
CA SER A 169 6.91 9.49 9.15
C SER A 169 7.70 8.19 8.90
N PRO A 170 8.99 8.15 9.28
CA PRO A 170 9.79 6.93 9.15
C PRO A 170 9.21 5.78 10.00
N ALA A 171 8.61 6.10 11.16
CA ALA A 171 7.94 5.14 12.01
C ALA A 171 6.73 4.48 11.29
N ALA A 172 5.88 5.26 10.61
CA ALA A 172 4.75 4.70 9.86
C ALA A 172 5.22 3.76 8.75
N LYS A 173 6.25 4.15 7.99
CA LYS A 173 6.84 3.32 6.92
C LYS A 173 7.37 1.99 7.49
N LEU A 174 8.06 2.04 8.63
CA LEU A 174 8.56 0.87 9.32
C LEU A 174 7.42 -0.06 9.79
N VAL A 175 6.37 0.50 10.41
CA VAL A 175 5.19 -0.28 10.85
C VAL A 175 4.55 -1.01 9.67
N LEU A 176 4.30 -0.31 8.56
CA LEU A 176 3.73 -0.92 7.36
C LEU A 176 4.62 -2.02 6.77
N GLN A 177 5.94 -1.82 6.80
CA GLN A 177 6.89 -2.82 6.32
C GLN A 177 6.93 -4.07 7.20
N LEU A 178 6.90 -3.91 8.52
CA LEU A 178 6.86 -5.03 9.47
C LEU A 178 5.56 -5.83 9.34
N PHE A 179 4.40 -5.17 9.25
CA PHE A 179 3.14 -5.84 8.95
C PHE A 179 3.18 -6.60 7.63
N ARG A 180 3.75 -5.99 6.57
CA ARG A 180 3.90 -6.66 5.28
C ARG A 180 4.74 -7.93 5.38
N PHE A 181 5.88 -7.90 6.07
CA PHE A 181 6.70 -9.11 6.27
C PHE A 181 5.97 -10.18 7.07
N LEU A 182 5.31 -9.78 8.15
CA LEU A 182 4.54 -10.67 9.00
C LEU A 182 3.43 -11.38 8.22
N PHE A 183 2.63 -10.62 7.47
CA PHE A 183 1.53 -11.16 6.68
C PHE A 183 2.01 -12.05 5.52
N ILE A 184 3.10 -11.69 4.84
CA ILE A 184 3.70 -12.56 3.80
C ILE A 184 4.21 -13.87 4.40
N ALA A 185 4.85 -13.82 5.58
CA ALA A 185 5.35 -15.01 6.26
C ALA A 185 4.20 -15.91 6.74
N ALA A 186 3.17 -15.32 7.34
CA ALA A 186 1.99 -16.05 7.78
C ALA A 186 1.24 -16.71 6.62
N ALA A 187 1.15 -16.05 5.46
CA ALA A 187 0.55 -16.64 4.27
C ALA A 187 1.31 -17.86 3.73
N LYS A 188 2.63 -17.94 3.94
CA LYS A 188 3.44 -19.11 3.57
C LYS A 188 3.22 -20.32 4.50
N ALA A 189 2.77 -20.09 5.73
CA ALA A 189 2.54 -21.14 6.73
C ALA A 189 1.25 -20.87 7.52
N PRO A 190 0.07 -20.98 6.88
CA PRO A 190 -1.20 -20.60 7.49
C PRO A 190 -1.53 -21.44 8.73
N GLU A 191 -1.28 -22.75 8.70
CA GLU A 191 -1.61 -23.68 9.79
C GLU A 191 -0.93 -23.33 11.12
N SER A 192 0.28 -22.76 11.08
CA SER A 192 1.03 -22.39 12.27
C SER A 192 0.69 -20.99 12.77
N CYS A 193 0.28 -20.09 11.88
CA CYS A 193 0.12 -18.66 12.17
C CYS A 193 -1.35 -18.25 12.38
N GLU A 194 -2.32 -18.98 11.83
CA GLU A 194 -3.74 -18.57 11.83
C GLU A 194 -4.27 -18.29 13.24
N ARG A 195 -4.02 -19.19 14.19
CA ARG A 195 -4.44 -19.02 15.60
C ARG A 195 -3.80 -17.82 16.28
N THR A 196 -2.57 -17.48 15.89
CA THR A 196 -1.83 -16.33 16.43
C THR A 196 -2.39 -15.02 15.85
N LEU A 197 -2.79 -15.01 14.58
CA LEU A 197 -3.37 -13.83 13.93
C LEU A 197 -4.83 -13.58 14.32
N GLN A 198 -5.58 -14.64 14.66
CA GLN A 198 -7.02 -14.61 14.94
C GLN A 198 -7.50 -13.50 15.88
N PRO A 199 -6.90 -13.28 17.06
CA PRO A 199 -7.35 -12.21 17.96
C PRO A 199 -7.03 -10.79 17.45
N HIS A 200 -6.06 -10.64 16.54
CA HIS A 200 -5.54 -9.34 16.13
C HIS A 200 -6.15 -8.82 14.83
N VAL A 201 -6.47 -9.70 13.89
CA VAL A 201 -6.98 -9.32 12.56
C VAL A 201 -8.31 -8.51 12.63
N PRO A 202 -9.32 -8.93 13.41
CA PRO A 202 -10.54 -8.12 13.59
C PRO A 202 -10.26 -6.75 14.23
N VAL A 203 -9.34 -6.68 15.20
CA VAL A 203 -8.95 -5.43 15.86
C VAL A 203 -8.27 -4.48 14.87
N ILE A 204 -7.34 -4.98 14.04
CA ILE A 204 -6.70 -4.20 12.98
C ILE A 204 -7.76 -3.68 12.01
N MET A 205 -8.70 -4.54 11.61
CA MET A 205 -9.80 -4.18 10.72
C MET A 205 -10.62 -3.02 11.30
N GLU A 206 -11.05 -3.13 12.54
CA GLU A 206 -11.83 -2.11 13.24
C GLU A 206 -11.06 -0.78 13.37
N VAL A 207 -9.81 -0.82 13.84
CA VAL A 207 -8.97 0.37 14.02
C VAL A 207 -8.73 1.08 12.69
N CYS A 208 -8.44 0.34 11.62
CA CYS A 208 -8.26 0.93 10.30
C CYS A 208 -9.55 1.56 9.76
N MET A 209 -10.70 0.90 9.93
CA MET A 209 -11.99 1.44 9.50
C MET A 209 -12.36 2.72 10.26
N LYS A 210 -12.17 2.74 11.58
CA LYS A 210 -12.40 3.93 12.41
C LYS A 210 -11.44 5.07 12.06
N SER A 211 -10.16 4.76 11.88
CA SER A 211 -9.15 5.76 11.54
C SER A 211 -9.34 6.31 10.13
N ALA A 212 -9.96 5.56 9.21
CA ALA A 212 -10.27 6.03 7.87
C ALA A 212 -11.28 7.18 7.85
N THR A 213 -12.14 7.30 8.88
CA THR A 213 -13.12 8.39 9.00
C THR A 213 -12.64 9.52 9.92
N GLU A 214 -11.83 9.22 10.92
CA GLU A 214 -11.41 10.20 11.94
C GLU A 214 -10.10 10.94 11.60
N VAL A 215 -9.21 10.34 10.80
CA VAL A 215 -7.89 10.91 10.49
C VAL A 215 -7.92 11.67 9.17
N GLU A 216 -7.35 12.87 9.15
CA GLU A 216 -7.31 13.75 7.96
C GLU A 216 -6.63 13.08 6.73
N LYS A 217 -5.57 12.31 6.96
CA LYS A 217 -4.83 11.58 5.92
C LYS A 217 -4.74 10.07 6.23
N PRO A 218 -5.77 9.27 5.87
CA PRO A 218 -5.86 7.88 6.29
C PRO A 218 -5.01 6.89 5.47
N LEU A 219 -4.13 7.37 4.57
CA LEU A 219 -3.35 6.54 3.63
C LEU A 219 -2.57 5.39 4.31
N GLY A 220 -1.99 5.64 5.48
CA GLY A 220 -1.26 4.61 6.24
C GLY A 220 -2.15 3.43 6.61
N TYR A 221 -3.33 3.70 7.18
CA TYR A 221 -4.30 2.67 7.56
C TYR A 221 -4.85 1.91 6.34
N MET A 222 -5.11 2.62 5.24
CA MET A 222 -5.58 1.99 4.00
C MET A 222 -4.53 1.04 3.39
N HIS A 223 -3.24 1.38 3.47
CA HIS A 223 -2.16 0.48 3.07
C HIS A 223 -2.03 -0.74 3.99
N LEU A 224 -2.24 -0.58 5.30
CA LEU A 224 -2.27 -1.70 6.23
C LEU A 224 -3.42 -2.67 5.89
N LEU A 225 -4.63 -2.16 5.64
CA LEU A 225 -5.76 -2.96 5.16
C LEU A 225 -5.41 -3.71 3.88
N ARG A 226 -4.76 -3.03 2.92
CA ARG A 226 -4.34 -3.69 1.66
C ARG A 226 -3.39 -4.85 1.92
N SER A 227 -2.36 -4.64 2.74
CA SER A 227 -1.40 -5.69 3.08
C SER A 227 -2.06 -6.89 3.75
N MET A 228 -3.00 -6.63 4.67
CA MET A 228 -3.78 -7.67 5.34
C MET A 228 -4.69 -8.43 4.36
N PHE A 229 -5.47 -7.72 3.54
CA PHE A 229 -6.40 -8.30 2.58
C PHE A 229 -5.68 -9.16 1.54
N ARG A 230 -4.56 -8.69 0.99
CA ARG A 230 -3.74 -9.48 0.05
C ARG A 230 -3.26 -10.78 0.69
N ALA A 231 -2.81 -10.74 1.93
CA ALA A 231 -2.32 -11.93 2.62
C ALA A 231 -3.44 -12.94 2.90
N LEU A 232 -4.60 -12.46 3.35
CA LEU A 232 -5.77 -13.30 3.60
C LEU A 232 -6.29 -13.98 2.33
N ASN A 233 -6.24 -13.31 1.18
CA ASN A 233 -6.63 -13.92 -0.10
C ASN A 233 -5.56 -14.85 -0.70
N SER A 234 -4.30 -14.72 -0.28
CA SER A 234 -3.19 -15.54 -0.82
C SER A 234 -3.08 -16.94 -0.21
N ALA A 235 -3.72 -17.18 0.94
CA ALA A 235 -3.62 -18.43 1.68
C ALA A 235 -4.96 -18.86 2.27
N LYS A 236 -5.07 -20.12 2.69
CA LYS A 236 -6.31 -20.67 3.24
C LYS A 236 -6.38 -20.40 4.75
N PHE A 237 -7.11 -19.35 5.14
CA PHE A 237 -7.37 -19.00 6.53
C PHE A 237 -8.86 -19.15 6.89
N ASP A 238 -9.31 -20.38 7.16
CA ASP A 238 -10.74 -20.69 7.28
C ASP A 238 -11.43 -20.10 8.51
N SER A 239 -10.74 -20.01 9.64
CA SER A 239 -11.28 -19.45 10.88
C SER A 239 -11.29 -17.92 10.83
N LEU A 240 -10.20 -17.31 10.40
CA LEU A 240 -10.10 -15.85 10.22
C LEU A 240 -11.16 -15.31 9.26
N MET A 241 -11.35 -15.99 8.12
CA MET A 241 -12.34 -15.56 7.12
C MET A 241 -13.77 -15.65 7.65
N ARG A 242 -14.04 -16.53 8.62
CA ARG A 242 -15.34 -16.63 9.30
C ARG A 242 -15.53 -15.48 10.29
N ASP A 243 -14.50 -15.15 11.05
CA ASP A 243 -14.53 -14.08 12.05
C ASP A 243 -14.67 -12.69 11.41
N LEU A 244 -14.23 -12.54 10.15
CA LEU A 244 -14.35 -11.29 9.39
C LEU A 244 -15.73 -11.06 8.75
N ILE A 245 -16.59 -12.08 8.65
CA ILE A 245 -17.91 -11.96 7.99
C ILE A 245 -18.73 -10.77 8.52
N PRO A 246 -18.85 -10.53 9.84
CA PRO A 246 -19.62 -9.39 10.37
C PRO A 246 -19.07 -8.03 9.95
N SER A 247 -17.77 -7.95 9.65
CA SER A 247 -17.07 -6.71 9.29
C SER A 247 -17.11 -6.41 7.78
N LEU A 248 -17.53 -7.37 6.94
CA LEU A 248 -17.54 -7.21 5.47
C LEU A 248 -18.45 -6.08 5.01
N GLN A 249 -19.70 -6.07 5.49
CA GLN A 249 -20.70 -5.07 5.09
C GLN A 249 -20.34 -3.66 5.59
N PRO A 250 -19.94 -3.43 6.87
CA PRO A 250 -19.42 -2.15 7.32
C PRO A 250 -18.19 -1.68 6.52
N CYS A 251 -17.25 -2.56 6.25
CA CYS A 251 -16.07 -2.23 5.45
C CYS A 251 -16.45 -1.78 4.03
N LEU A 252 -17.29 -2.56 3.34
CA LEU A 252 -17.73 -2.21 2.00
C LEU A 252 -18.49 -0.87 1.99
N ASN A 253 -19.31 -0.60 2.99
CA ASN A 253 -19.99 0.70 3.12
C ASN A 253 -19.00 1.86 3.23
N LEU A 254 -17.98 1.71 4.08
CA LEU A 254 -16.91 2.69 4.24
C LEU A 254 -16.13 2.91 2.93
N LEU A 255 -15.71 1.84 2.27
CA LEU A 255 -14.93 1.95 1.03
C LEU A 255 -15.73 2.63 -0.08
N LEU A 256 -17.02 2.28 -0.24
CA LEU A 256 -17.88 2.88 -1.24
C LEU A 256 -18.21 4.35 -0.93
N SER A 257 -18.42 4.71 0.34
CA SER A 257 -18.66 6.11 0.70
C SER A 257 -17.42 6.98 0.47
N MET A 258 -16.22 6.45 0.74
CA MET A 258 -14.97 7.13 0.41
C MET A 258 -14.77 7.26 -1.10
N LEU A 259 -15.17 6.26 -1.89
CA LEU A 259 -15.06 6.28 -3.36
C LEU A 259 -15.95 7.35 -4.00
N ASP A 260 -17.12 7.59 -3.42
CA ASP A 260 -18.06 8.63 -3.87
C ASP A 260 -17.67 10.05 -3.36
N GLY A 261 -16.73 10.13 -2.40
CA GLY A 261 -16.21 11.37 -1.85
C GLY A 261 -15.02 11.96 -2.62
N PRO A 262 -14.57 13.18 -2.25
CA PRO A 262 -13.39 13.81 -2.86
C PRO A 262 -12.13 13.03 -2.47
N THR A 263 -11.58 12.28 -3.43
CA THR A 263 -10.37 11.47 -3.23
C THR A 263 -9.31 11.79 -4.27
N THR A 264 -8.05 11.82 -3.83
CA THR A 264 -6.90 11.88 -4.76
C THR A 264 -6.85 10.62 -5.62
N ALA A 265 -6.28 10.70 -6.82
CA ALA A 265 -6.15 9.55 -7.74
C ALA A 265 -5.55 8.31 -7.06
N ASP A 266 -4.44 8.46 -6.33
CA ASP A 266 -3.76 7.33 -5.65
C ASP A 266 -4.65 6.67 -4.57
N MET A 267 -5.41 7.47 -3.82
CA MET A 267 -6.37 6.98 -2.83
C MET A 267 -7.53 6.25 -3.51
N ARG A 268 -8.05 6.81 -4.60
CA ARG A 268 -9.12 6.19 -5.37
C ARG A 268 -8.69 4.82 -5.90
N ASP A 269 -7.50 4.71 -6.47
CA ASP A 269 -6.96 3.44 -6.95
C ASP A 269 -6.80 2.42 -5.81
N LEU A 270 -6.33 2.86 -4.64
CA LEU A 270 -6.23 2.02 -3.45
C LEU A 270 -7.60 1.54 -2.95
N ILE A 271 -8.62 2.40 -2.94
CA ILE A 271 -9.98 2.03 -2.54
C ILE A 271 -10.58 1.02 -3.52
N LEU A 272 -10.41 1.23 -4.83
CA LEU A 272 -10.84 0.29 -5.86
C LEU A 272 -10.18 -1.07 -5.67
N GLU A 273 -8.86 -1.08 -5.42
CA GLU A 273 -8.13 -2.29 -5.10
C GLU A 273 -8.74 -3.02 -3.90
N LEU A 274 -8.90 -2.32 -2.76
CA LEU A 274 -9.45 -2.85 -1.51
C LEU A 274 -10.85 -3.45 -1.68
N CYS A 275 -11.74 -2.81 -2.46
CA CYS A 275 -13.05 -3.35 -2.78
C CYS A 275 -12.96 -4.70 -3.49
N LEU A 276 -12.05 -4.84 -4.46
CA LEU A 276 -11.91 -6.06 -5.26
C LEU A 276 -11.14 -7.18 -4.55
N ILE A 277 -10.36 -6.86 -3.52
CA ILE A 277 -9.63 -7.83 -2.68
C ILE A 277 -10.28 -8.01 -1.29
N LEU A 278 -11.56 -7.71 -1.12
CA LEU A 278 -12.25 -7.94 0.16
C LEU A 278 -12.07 -9.40 0.62
N PRO A 279 -11.59 -9.65 1.86
CA PRO A 279 -11.29 -10.99 2.34
C PRO A 279 -12.59 -11.71 2.72
N ALA A 280 -13.23 -12.35 1.74
CA ALA A 280 -14.42 -13.15 1.95
C ALA A 280 -14.39 -14.44 1.14
N ARG A 281 -15.02 -15.50 1.67
CA ARG A 281 -15.38 -16.65 0.85
C ARG A 281 -16.41 -16.21 -0.20
N LEU A 282 -16.36 -16.81 -1.39
CA LEU A 282 -17.25 -16.43 -2.48
C LEU A 282 -18.75 -16.49 -2.11
N SER A 283 -19.14 -17.49 -1.30
CA SER A 283 -20.51 -17.60 -0.78
C SER A 283 -20.92 -16.45 0.13
N SER A 284 -20.01 -15.95 0.97
CA SER A 284 -20.21 -14.78 1.83
C SER A 284 -20.13 -13.46 1.05
N LEU A 285 -19.38 -13.45 -0.07
CA LEU A 285 -19.24 -12.28 -0.94
C LEU A 285 -20.46 -12.08 -1.85
N LEU A 286 -21.16 -13.16 -2.22
CA LEU A 286 -22.26 -13.14 -3.20
C LEU A 286 -23.31 -12.05 -2.95
N PRO A 287 -23.82 -11.81 -1.73
CA PRO A 287 -24.78 -10.73 -1.46
C PRO A 287 -24.23 -9.32 -1.71
N HIS A 288 -22.91 -9.17 -1.73
CA HIS A 288 -22.22 -7.90 -1.89
C HIS A 288 -21.75 -7.63 -3.33
N ILE A 289 -21.70 -8.66 -4.19
CA ILE A 289 -21.30 -8.54 -5.61
C ILE A 289 -22.04 -7.42 -6.35
N PRO A 290 -23.37 -7.26 -6.24
CA PRO A 290 -24.08 -6.18 -6.95
C PRO A 290 -23.52 -4.79 -6.65
N ARG A 291 -23.02 -4.57 -5.44
CA ARG A 291 -22.42 -3.30 -5.02
C ARG A 291 -20.95 -3.18 -5.43
N LEU A 292 -20.26 -4.31 -5.61
CA LEU A 292 -18.88 -4.38 -6.11
C LEU A 292 -18.76 -4.20 -7.63
N MET A 293 -19.86 -4.36 -8.37
CA MET A 293 -19.89 -4.14 -9.81
C MET A 293 -19.47 -2.71 -10.20
N LYS A 294 -19.85 -1.68 -9.42
CA LYS A 294 -19.42 -0.30 -9.68
C LYS A 294 -17.89 -0.14 -9.53
N PRO A 295 -17.27 -0.53 -8.39
CA PRO A 295 -15.81 -0.61 -8.29
C PRO A 295 -15.12 -1.41 -9.39
N LEU A 296 -15.69 -2.56 -9.79
CA LEU A 296 -15.16 -3.39 -10.87
C LEU A 296 -15.07 -2.63 -12.19
N VAL A 297 -16.17 -1.97 -12.61
CA VAL A 297 -16.20 -1.17 -13.85
C VAL A 297 -15.20 -0.01 -13.78
N LEU A 298 -15.08 0.64 -12.63
CA LEU A 298 -14.12 1.73 -12.44
C LEU A 298 -12.67 1.23 -12.51
N ALA A 299 -12.37 0.05 -11.95
CA ALA A 299 -11.06 -0.57 -12.01
C ALA A 299 -10.68 -1.02 -13.43
N LEU A 300 -11.65 -1.50 -14.24
CA LEU A 300 -11.43 -1.78 -15.68
C LEU A 300 -11.07 -0.51 -16.47
N LYS A 301 -11.44 0.68 -15.99
CA LYS A 301 -11.07 1.97 -16.59
C LYS A 301 -9.82 2.59 -15.94
N GLY A 302 -9.18 1.88 -15.01
CA GLY A 302 -8.05 2.35 -14.21
C GLY A 302 -6.69 2.11 -14.86
N ASN A 303 -5.66 2.06 -14.01
CA ASN A 303 -4.29 1.74 -14.41
C ASN A 303 -4.12 0.24 -14.74
N ASP A 304 -2.98 -0.15 -15.32
CA ASP A 304 -2.70 -1.54 -15.74
C ASP A 304 -2.88 -2.56 -14.59
N ASP A 305 -2.49 -2.21 -13.36
CA ASP A 305 -2.61 -3.11 -12.20
C ASP A 305 -4.07 -3.33 -11.79
N LEU A 306 -4.89 -2.27 -11.81
CA LEU A 306 -6.32 -2.34 -11.52
C LEU A 306 -7.09 -3.09 -12.61
N VAL A 307 -6.73 -2.87 -13.88
CA VAL A 307 -7.30 -3.63 -15.00
C VAL A 307 -6.99 -5.11 -14.85
N SER A 308 -5.73 -5.45 -14.54
CA SER A 308 -5.35 -6.84 -14.27
C SER A 308 -6.18 -7.45 -13.14
N LEU A 309 -6.31 -6.74 -12.02
CA LEU A 309 -7.07 -7.21 -10.87
C LEU A 309 -8.54 -7.40 -11.22
N ALA A 310 -9.17 -6.42 -11.87
CA ALA A 310 -10.58 -6.48 -12.24
C ALA A 310 -10.88 -7.62 -13.22
N LEU A 311 -10.03 -7.84 -14.22
CA LEU A 311 -10.18 -8.96 -15.15
C LEU A 311 -10.04 -10.31 -14.44
N CYS A 312 -9.05 -10.46 -13.56
CA CYS A 312 -8.88 -11.68 -12.76
C CYS A 312 -10.06 -11.92 -11.80
N THR A 313 -10.56 -10.87 -11.14
CA THR A 313 -11.72 -10.96 -10.25
C THR A 313 -12.98 -11.34 -11.01
N LEU A 314 -13.23 -10.71 -12.16
CA LEU A 314 -14.37 -11.03 -13.01
C LEU A 314 -14.28 -12.45 -13.56
N GLU A 315 -13.10 -12.88 -14.00
CA GLU A 315 -12.85 -14.26 -14.40
C GLU A 315 -13.23 -15.23 -13.29
N PHE A 316 -12.70 -15.01 -12.09
CA PHE A 316 -12.94 -15.88 -10.94
C PHE A 316 -14.44 -15.98 -10.63
N TRP A 317 -15.19 -14.88 -10.70
CA TRP A 317 -16.64 -14.90 -10.50
C TRP A 317 -17.37 -15.66 -11.61
N ILE A 318 -16.99 -15.48 -12.88
CA ILE A 318 -17.59 -16.19 -14.02
C ILE A 318 -17.32 -17.70 -13.93
N ASP A 319 -16.11 -18.09 -13.55
CA ASP A 319 -15.70 -19.51 -13.48
C ASP A 319 -16.28 -20.21 -12.24
N SER A 320 -16.50 -19.49 -11.14
CA SER A 320 -16.84 -20.08 -9.84
C SER A 320 -18.32 -19.98 -9.46
N LEU A 321 -19.09 -19.06 -10.05
CA LEU A 321 -20.51 -18.89 -9.73
C LEU A 321 -21.41 -19.54 -10.78
N ASN A 322 -22.53 -20.11 -10.31
CA ASN A 322 -23.60 -20.49 -11.23
C ASN A 322 -24.14 -19.21 -11.93
N PRO A 323 -24.30 -19.22 -13.26
CA PRO A 323 -24.87 -18.09 -14.00
C PRO A 323 -26.19 -17.54 -13.42
N ASP A 324 -27.04 -18.39 -12.84
CA ASP A 324 -28.32 -17.98 -12.26
C ASP A 324 -28.15 -17.06 -11.03
N PHE A 325 -27.00 -17.11 -10.35
CA PHE A 325 -26.67 -16.21 -9.24
C PHE A 325 -25.90 -14.97 -9.70
N LEU A 326 -25.05 -15.12 -10.72
CA LEU A 326 -24.20 -14.04 -11.21
C LEU A 326 -24.97 -13.04 -12.08
N GLU A 327 -25.88 -13.51 -12.95
CA GLU A 327 -26.64 -12.65 -13.88
C GLU A 327 -27.50 -11.60 -13.15
N PRO A 328 -28.29 -11.93 -12.11
CA PRO A 328 -29.00 -10.93 -11.31
C PRO A 328 -28.05 -9.94 -10.62
N SER A 329 -26.86 -10.41 -10.21
CA SER A 329 -25.89 -9.57 -9.50
C SER A 329 -25.23 -8.54 -10.42
N MET A 330 -25.09 -8.84 -11.71
CA MET A 330 -24.50 -7.92 -12.70
C MET A 330 -25.54 -7.09 -13.45
N ALA A 331 -26.83 -7.43 -13.35
CA ALA A 331 -27.89 -6.91 -14.23
C ALA A 331 -27.89 -5.38 -14.39
N SER A 332 -27.73 -4.65 -13.28
CA SER A 332 -27.77 -3.17 -13.27
C SER A 332 -26.59 -2.50 -13.98
N LEU A 333 -25.45 -3.18 -14.09
CA LEU A 333 -24.20 -2.63 -14.60
C LEU A 333 -23.62 -3.46 -15.75
N MET A 334 -24.38 -4.42 -16.27
CA MET A 334 -23.92 -5.34 -17.31
C MET A 334 -23.49 -4.60 -18.58
N SER A 335 -24.24 -3.57 -18.98
CA SER A 335 -23.91 -2.73 -20.12
C SER A 335 -22.55 -2.03 -19.94
N GLU A 336 -22.32 -1.44 -18.78
CA GLU A 336 -21.06 -0.77 -18.45
C GLU A 336 -19.86 -1.73 -18.40
N VAL A 337 -20.05 -2.93 -17.85
CA VAL A 337 -19.01 -3.98 -17.83
C VAL A 337 -18.63 -4.38 -19.24
N ILE A 338 -19.62 -4.64 -20.12
CA ILE A 338 -19.34 -5.04 -21.50
C ILE A 338 -18.66 -3.91 -22.28
N LEU A 339 -19.12 -2.67 -22.12
CA LEU A 339 -18.48 -1.51 -22.76
C LEU A 339 -17.03 -1.33 -22.28
N ALA A 340 -16.76 -1.54 -20.99
CA ALA A 340 -15.40 -1.53 -20.46
C ALA A 340 -14.55 -2.65 -21.09
N LEU A 341 -15.05 -3.89 -21.16
CA LEU A 341 -14.36 -5.01 -21.81
C LEU A 341 -14.11 -4.75 -23.31
N TRP A 342 -15.06 -4.16 -24.03
CA TRP A 342 -14.89 -3.78 -25.43
C TRP A 342 -13.80 -2.73 -25.62
N SER A 343 -13.66 -1.79 -24.68
CA SER A 343 -12.59 -0.77 -24.73
C SER A 343 -11.18 -1.36 -24.68
N HIS A 344 -11.04 -2.59 -24.16
CA HIS A 344 -9.79 -3.34 -24.09
C HIS A 344 -9.51 -4.21 -25.32
N LEU A 345 -10.49 -4.40 -26.23
CA LEU A 345 -10.32 -5.17 -27.46
C LEU A 345 -9.48 -4.40 -28.50
N ARG A 346 -8.18 -4.29 -28.22
CA ARG A 346 -7.20 -3.59 -29.05
C ARG A 346 -6.15 -4.58 -29.57
N PRO A 347 -5.60 -4.37 -30.78
CA PRO A 347 -4.52 -5.19 -31.31
C PRO A 347 -3.24 -5.03 -30.47
N LEU A 348 -2.27 -5.93 -30.66
CA LEU A 348 -0.92 -5.78 -30.10
C LEU A 348 -0.35 -4.41 -30.51
N PRO A 349 0.41 -3.72 -29.63
CA PRO A 349 1.07 -4.22 -28.42
C PRO A 349 0.24 -4.15 -27.12
N TYR A 350 -1.07 -3.89 -27.19
CA TYR A 350 -1.92 -3.80 -26.00
C TYR A 350 -2.07 -5.16 -25.29
N LYS A 351 -1.89 -5.20 -23.97
CA LYS A 351 -1.78 -6.44 -23.17
C LYS A 351 -3.12 -7.15 -22.92
N TRP A 352 -4.21 -6.39 -22.74
CA TRP A 352 -5.46 -6.90 -22.16
C TRP A 352 -6.50 -7.38 -23.20
N GLY A 353 -6.21 -7.26 -24.50
CA GLY A 353 -7.15 -7.58 -25.57
C GLY A 353 -7.54 -9.05 -25.61
N THR A 354 -6.57 -9.95 -25.52
CA THR A 354 -6.81 -11.41 -25.51
C THR A 354 -7.62 -11.83 -24.30
N LYS A 355 -7.28 -11.32 -23.11
CA LYS A 355 -7.98 -11.64 -21.87
C LYS A 355 -9.43 -11.16 -21.88
N SER A 356 -9.66 -9.95 -22.38
CA SER A 356 -11.00 -9.39 -22.49
C SER A 356 -11.86 -10.17 -23.49
N LEU A 357 -11.27 -10.62 -24.60
CA LEU A 357 -11.94 -11.48 -25.58
C LEU A 357 -12.33 -12.84 -24.98
N GLU A 358 -11.44 -13.44 -24.19
CA GLU A 358 -11.69 -14.69 -23.48
C GLU A 358 -12.91 -14.56 -22.53
N LEU A 359 -12.94 -13.52 -21.70
CA LEU A 359 -14.05 -13.27 -20.76
C LEU A 359 -15.38 -13.06 -21.48
N LEU A 360 -15.39 -12.29 -22.57
CA LEU A 360 -16.56 -12.10 -23.41
C LEU A 360 -17.04 -13.43 -24.01
N GLY A 361 -16.11 -14.32 -24.37
CA GLY A 361 -16.39 -15.69 -24.80
C GLY A 361 -17.02 -16.54 -23.70
N LYS A 362 -16.48 -16.49 -22.47
CA LYS A 362 -17.02 -17.21 -21.30
C LYS A 362 -18.44 -16.77 -20.93
N LEU A 363 -18.76 -15.48 -21.10
CA LEU A 363 -20.13 -14.96 -20.93
C LEU A 363 -21.11 -15.50 -21.99
N GLY A 364 -20.62 -15.99 -23.13
CA GLY A 364 -21.41 -16.59 -24.20
C GLY A 364 -22.50 -15.65 -24.71
N GLY A 365 -23.73 -16.14 -24.85
CA GLY A 365 -24.86 -15.32 -25.31
C GLY A 365 -25.27 -14.18 -24.37
N ARG A 366 -24.76 -14.14 -23.13
CA ARG A 366 -25.12 -13.11 -22.14
C ARG A 366 -24.49 -11.75 -22.45
N ASN A 367 -23.33 -11.75 -23.11
CA ASN A 367 -22.61 -10.54 -23.50
C ASN A 367 -23.34 -9.64 -24.53
N ARG A 368 -24.53 -10.04 -24.99
CA ARG A 368 -25.34 -9.31 -25.97
C ARG A 368 -26.81 -9.15 -25.59
N ARG A 369 -27.25 -9.74 -24.46
CA ARG A 369 -28.67 -9.68 -24.03
C ARG A 369 -29.11 -8.28 -23.61
N PHE A 370 -28.18 -7.47 -23.09
CA PHE A 370 -28.45 -6.09 -22.66
C PHE A 370 -28.68 -5.12 -23.84
N LEU A 371 -28.33 -5.51 -25.08
CA LEU A 371 -28.51 -4.68 -26.28
C LEU A 371 -30.00 -4.45 -26.66
N LYS A 372 -30.94 -4.99 -25.87
CA LYS A 372 -32.37 -4.69 -25.97
C LYS A 372 -32.69 -3.29 -25.43
N GLU A 373 -31.88 -2.77 -24.53
CA GLU A 373 -32.03 -1.43 -23.98
C GLU A 373 -31.10 -0.46 -24.72
N PRO A 374 -31.59 0.74 -25.11
CA PRO A 374 -30.75 1.72 -25.77
C PRO A 374 -29.61 2.12 -24.83
N LEU A 375 -28.39 2.11 -25.35
CA LEU A 375 -27.24 2.63 -24.62
C LEU A 375 -27.45 4.11 -24.32
N ALA A 376 -26.95 4.56 -23.17
CA ALA A 376 -26.98 5.97 -22.79
C ALA A 376 -26.27 6.80 -23.88
N LEU A 377 -27.01 7.72 -24.49
CA LEU A 377 -26.45 8.64 -25.46
C LEU A 377 -25.56 9.64 -24.72
N GLU A 378 -24.38 9.93 -25.29
CA GLU A 378 -23.50 10.97 -24.77
C GLU A 378 -24.19 12.33 -24.92
N CYS A 379 -24.77 12.84 -23.84
CA CYS A 379 -25.23 14.21 -23.78
C CYS A 379 -24.02 15.11 -23.50
N LYS A 380 -23.58 15.87 -24.51
CA LYS A 380 -22.58 16.91 -24.29
C LYS A 380 -23.24 18.07 -23.56
N GLU A 381 -22.80 18.35 -22.33
CA GLU A 381 -23.29 19.50 -21.56
C GLU A 381 -23.05 20.83 -22.29
N ASN A 382 -21.92 20.92 -23.02
CA ASN A 382 -21.60 22.06 -23.85
C ASN A 382 -22.10 21.83 -25.29
N PRO A 383 -22.78 22.82 -25.90
CA PRO A 383 -23.14 22.74 -27.30
C PRO A 383 -21.87 22.64 -28.15
N GLU A 384 -21.93 21.86 -29.22
CA GLU A 384 -20.85 21.83 -30.19
C GLU A 384 -20.65 23.23 -30.77
N HIS A 385 -19.39 23.64 -30.89
CA HIS A 385 -18.98 24.96 -31.36
C HIS A 385 -19.28 26.11 -30.39
N GLY A 386 -19.04 25.89 -29.08
CA GLY A 386 -19.24 26.88 -28.02
C GLY A 386 -18.32 28.11 -28.13
N LEU A 387 -17.09 27.93 -28.60
CA LEU A 387 -16.18 29.02 -28.95
C LEU A 387 -15.62 28.81 -30.36
N ARG A 388 -15.77 29.84 -31.20
CA ARG A 388 -15.42 29.80 -32.62
C ARG A 388 -14.46 30.93 -32.93
N LEU A 389 -13.42 30.63 -33.68
CA LEU A 389 -12.44 31.60 -34.14
C LEU A 389 -12.62 31.78 -35.65
N VAL A 390 -12.82 33.02 -36.09
CA VAL A 390 -12.91 33.36 -37.51
C VAL A 390 -11.52 33.76 -37.96
N LEU A 391 -10.94 32.95 -38.84
CA LEU A 391 -9.64 33.23 -39.44
C LEU A 391 -9.85 33.72 -40.87
N THR A 392 -9.07 34.71 -41.28
CA THR A 392 -9.04 35.22 -42.65
C THR A 392 -7.61 35.15 -43.15
N PHE A 393 -7.42 34.47 -44.27
CA PHE A 393 -6.14 34.38 -44.99
C PHE A 393 -6.32 35.02 -46.35
N GLU A 394 -5.28 35.63 -46.91
CA GLU A 394 -5.29 36.07 -48.32
C GLU A 394 -5.64 34.87 -49.20
N PRO A 395 -6.72 34.90 -50.01
CA PRO A 395 -7.39 36.07 -50.61
C PRO A 395 -8.69 36.52 -49.92
N ALA A 396 -8.68 36.64 -48.59
CA ALA A 396 -9.78 37.11 -47.73
C ALA A 396 -10.99 36.17 -47.61
N THR A 397 -10.80 34.85 -47.73
CA THR A 397 -11.85 33.87 -47.42
C THR A 397 -11.91 33.63 -45.90
N PRO A 398 -13.00 34.01 -45.21
CA PRO A 398 -13.15 33.70 -43.79
C PRO A 398 -13.47 32.22 -43.62
N PHE A 399 -12.77 31.54 -42.72
CA PHE A 399 -13.16 30.21 -42.26
C PHE A 399 -13.26 30.14 -40.74
N LEU A 400 -14.16 29.27 -40.30
CA LEU A 400 -14.53 29.14 -38.90
C LEU A 400 -13.87 27.91 -38.30
N VAL A 401 -13.13 28.13 -37.21
CA VAL A 401 -12.46 27.06 -36.48
C VAL A 401 -13.11 26.90 -35.10
N PRO A 402 -13.75 25.76 -34.80
CA PRO A 402 -14.23 25.47 -33.46
C PRO A 402 -13.07 25.12 -32.53
N LEU A 403 -13.06 25.72 -31.34
CA LEU A 403 -12.00 25.52 -30.35
C LEU A 403 -12.34 24.47 -29.30
N ASP A 404 -13.53 23.87 -29.32
CA ASP A 404 -14.06 22.96 -28.31
C ASP A 404 -13.09 21.82 -27.99
N ARG A 405 -12.53 21.18 -29.03
CA ARG A 405 -11.56 20.08 -28.88
C ARG A 405 -10.24 20.56 -28.28
N CYS A 406 -9.78 21.74 -28.67
CA CYS A 406 -8.57 22.36 -28.11
C CYS A 406 -8.76 22.73 -26.64
N ILE A 407 -9.94 23.26 -26.28
CA ILE A 407 -10.30 23.59 -24.90
C ILE A 407 -10.35 22.31 -24.06
N HIS A 408 -10.98 21.24 -24.57
CA HIS A 408 -11.03 19.95 -23.89
C HIS A 408 -9.62 19.40 -23.60
N PHE A 409 -8.72 19.40 -24.60
CA PHE A 409 -7.34 18.97 -24.41
C PHE A 409 -6.56 19.87 -23.45
N ALA A 410 -6.76 21.19 -23.53
CA ALA A 410 -6.08 22.13 -22.63
C ALA A 410 -6.54 21.95 -21.18
N VAL A 411 -7.84 21.78 -20.94
CA VAL A 411 -8.39 21.48 -19.61
C VAL A 411 -7.83 20.16 -19.10
N GLY A 412 -7.81 19.13 -19.95
CA GLY A 412 -7.19 17.84 -19.64
C GLY A 412 -5.71 17.98 -19.23
N ALA A 413 -4.92 18.77 -19.96
CA ALA A 413 -3.50 18.99 -19.69
C ALA A 413 -3.25 19.81 -18.40
N VAL A 414 -4.19 20.67 -18.00
CA VAL A 414 -4.11 21.42 -16.72
C VAL A 414 -4.55 20.56 -15.54
N MET A 415 -5.57 19.72 -15.73
CA MET A 415 -6.16 18.88 -14.67
C MET A 415 -5.37 17.58 -14.44
N GLN A 416 -4.77 17.01 -15.48
CA GLN A 416 -3.77 15.95 -15.34
C GLN A 416 -2.54 16.56 -14.68
N GLY A 417 -2.32 16.24 -13.40
CA GLY A 417 -1.19 16.74 -12.59
C GLY A 417 0.17 16.27 -13.12
N ASN A 418 1.00 15.67 -12.25
CA ASN A 418 2.44 15.41 -12.45
C ASN A 418 2.87 14.63 -13.72
N GLY A 419 1.95 14.16 -14.57
CA GLY A 419 2.27 13.46 -15.82
C GLY A 419 2.66 14.36 -17.00
N MET A 420 2.34 15.66 -16.97
CA MET A 420 2.66 16.60 -18.05
C MET A 420 3.77 17.58 -17.66
N GLU A 421 4.72 17.84 -18.56
CA GLU A 421 5.78 18.82 -18.31
C GLU A 421 5.21 20.21 -18.00
N ALA A 422 5.90 20.94 -17.11
CA ALA A 422 5.48 22.26 -16.67
C ALA A 422 5.30 23.25 -17.84
N PHE A 423 6.09 23.10 -18.92
CA PHE A 423 5.98 23.92 -20.12
C PHE A 423 4.60 23.80 -20.79
N TYR A 424 4.18 22.57 -21.11
CA TYR A 424 2.89 22.36 -21.79
C TYR A 424 1.71 22.74 -20.90
N ARG A 425 1.80 22.50 -19.59
CA ARG A 425 0.77 22.94 -18.64
C ARG A 425 0.62 24.46 -18.64
N LYS A 426 1.74 25.19 -18.68
CA LYS A 426 1.75 26.66 -18.78
C LYS A 426 1.09 27.14 -20.07
N GLN A 427 1.40 26.51 -21.21
CA GLN A 427 0.81 26.86 -22.50
C GLN A 427 -0.70 26.55 -22.55
N ALA A 428 -1.12 25.40 -22.03
CA ALA A 428 -2.53 25.03 -21.93
C ALA A 428 -3.31 26.03 -21.05
N LEU A 429 -2.75 26.44 -19.91
CA LEU A 429 -3.35 27.45 -19.05
C LEU A 429 -3.45 28.81 -19.75
N GLN A 430 -2.41 29.22 -20.47
CA GLN A 430 -2.42 30.46 -21.26
C GLN A 430 -3.50 30.42 -22.35
N PHE A 431 -3.65 29.30 -23.04
CA PHE A 431 -4.70 29.11 -24.04
C PHE A 431 -6.11 29.20 -23.43
N ILE A 432 -6.37 28.50 -22.32
CA ILE A 432 -7.67 28.58 -21.62
C ILE A 432 -7.96 30.02 -21.18
N ARG A 433 -6.95 30.74 -20.67
CA ARG A 433 -7.08 32.14 -20.27
C ARG A 433 -7.48 33.03 -21.44
N VAL A 434 -6.88 32.84 -22.61
CA VAL A 434 -7.25 33.57 -23.84
C VAL A 434 -8.69 33.25 -24.24
N CYS A 435 -9.09 31.97 -24.26
CA CYS A 435 -10.46 31.57 -24.56
C CYS A 435 -11.49 32.20 -23.61
N LEU A 436 -11.18 32.24 -22.31
CA LEU A 436 -12.04 32.85 -21.30
C LEU A 436 -12.14 34.36 -21.49
N ASN A 437 -11.03 35.04 -21.78
CA ASN A 437 -11.03 36.48 -22.06
C ASN A 437 -11.87 36.85 -23.29
N SER A 438 -11.78 36.04 -24.35
CA SER A 438 -12.56 36.22 -25.57
C SER A 438 -14.06 36.07 -25.32
N LEU A 439 -14.47 35.13 -24.46
CA LEU A 439 -15.88 34.93 -24.07
C LEU A 439 -16.40 36.06 -23.18
N LEU A 440 -15.58 36.56 -22.25
CA LEU A 440 -15.94 37.66 -21.37
C LEU A 440 -16.06 39.01 -22.10
N ASN A 441 -15.63 39.08 -23.36
CA ASN A 441 -15.75 40.24 -24.24
C ASN A 441 -15.36 41.55 -23.53
N LEU A 442 -14.25 41.51 -22.79
CA LEU A 442 -13.66 42.65 -22.09
C LEU A 442 -13.18 43.65 -23.14
N ARG A 443 -14.11 44.44 -23.68
CA ARG A 443 -13.87 45.54 -24.61
C ARG A 443 -13.24 46.72 -23.90
N GLU A 444 -12.07 46.53 -23.32
CA GLU A 444 -11.13 47.61 -23.18
C GLU A 444 -9.82 47.14 -23.80
N ASN A 445 -9.41 47.87 -24.84
CA ASN A 445 -8.22 47.65 -25.66
C ASN A 445 -7.10 46.96 -24.89
N VAL A 446 -6.85 45.69 -25.22
CA VAL A 446 -5.63 45.00 -24.82
C VAL A 446 -4.50 45.74 -25.55
N PRO A 447 -3.63 46.52 -24.86
CA PRO A 447 -2.43 47.02 -25.48
C PRO A 447 -1.58 45.81 -25.86
N ALA A 448 -0.75 45.91 -26.90
CA ALA A 448 0.00 44.81 -27.49
C ALA A 448 0.94 44.03 -26.53
N GLU A 449 1.03 44.42 -25.27
CA GLU A 449 1.65 43.68 -24.18
C GLU A 449 0.58 42.91 -23.41
N GLY A 450 0.57 41.59 -23.57
CA GLY A 450 -0.52 40.69 -23.16
C GLY A 450 -1.08 40.88 -21.74
N VAL A 451 -2.28 40.32 -21.54
CA VAL A 451 -3.08 40.46 -20.33
C VAL A 451 -2.29 40.11 -19.06
N SER A 452 -1.91 41.13 -18.28
CA SER A 452 -1.25 40.95 -16.99
C SER A 452 -2.17 40.20 -16.02
N SER A 453 -1.59 39.37 -15.14
CA SER A 453 -2.34 38.53 -14.18
C SER A 453 -3.31 39.33 -13.30
N GLY A 454 -2.99 40.61 -13.03
CA GLY A 454 -3.74 41.47 -12.11
C GLY A 454 -5.14 41.88 -12.58
N VAL A 455 -5.35 42.11 -13.89
CA VAL A 455 -6.62 42.65 -14.40
C VAL A 455 -7.75 41.60 -14.35
N LEU A 456 -7.44 40.34 -14.65
CA LEU A 456 -8.41 39.23 -14.51
C LEU A 456 -8.68 38.88 -13.05
N GLY A 457 -7.67 38.95 -12.19
CA GLY A 457 -7.86 38.77 -10.76
C GLY A 457 -8.86 39.79 -10.22
N HIS A 458 -8.73 41.06 -10.59
CA HIS A 458 -9.60 42.11 -10.11
C HIS A 458 -11.06 42.01 -10.59
N LEU A 459 -11.29 41.51 -11.81
CA LEU A 459 -12.62 41.30 -12.40
C LEU A 459 -13.32 40.01 -11.95
N LEU A 460 -12.58 38.94 -11.68
CA LEU A 460 -13.13 37.66 -11.21
C LEU A 460 -13.30 37.62 -9.68
N ILE A 461 -12.45 38.34 -8.92
CA ILE A 461 -12.56 38.41 -7.45
C ILE A 461 -13.74 39.30 -7.03
N SER A 462 -14.14 40.29 -7.84
CA SER A 462 -15.21 41.22 -7.47
C SER A 462 -16.61 40.59 -7.38
N SER A 463 -16.83 39.41 -7.97
CA SER A 463 -18.15 38.77 -7.98
C SER A 463 -18.34 37.65 -6.95
N LEU A 464 -17.29 37.19 -6.25
CA LEU A 464 -17.39 35.98 -5.41
C LEU A 464 -17.03 36.10 -3.93
N ASP A 465 -16.20 37.05 -3.46
CA ASP A 465 -16.06 37.28 -2.01
C ASP A 465 -15.21 38.54 -1.66
N PRO A 466 -15.79 39.61 -1.06
CA PRO A 466 -15.02 40.80 -0.69
C PRO A 466 -14.10 40.61 0.54
N SER A 467 -14.13 39.46 1.21
CA SER A 467 -13.42 39.20 2.47
C SER A 467 -11.93 38.79 2.33
N ARG A 468 -11.45 38.48 1.11
CA ARG A 468 -10.08 37.96 0.87
C ARG A 468 -9.01 39.01 0.52
N ARG A 469 -9.23 40.30 0.78
CA ARG A 469 -8.19 41.34 0.61
C ARG A 469 -7.10 41.17 1.68
N ARG A 470 -6.05 40.38 1.41
CA ARG A 470 -4.76 40.56 2.10
C ARG A 470 -4.01 41.70 1.40
N ASN A 471 -3.74 42.76 2.16
CA ASN A 471 -2.93 43.91 1.75
C ASN A 471 -1.45 43.48 1.69
N ASP A 472 -0.96 43.09 0.51
CA ASP A 472 0.48 42.93 0.25
C ASP A 472 1.12 44.30 -0.09
N ALA A 473 0.89 45.31 0.75
CA ALA A 473 1.41 46.67 0.54
C ALA A 473 2.02 47.27 1.82
N SER A 474 2.59 46.45 2.70
CA SER A 474 3.29 46.95 3.90
C SER A 474 4.56 46.18 4.25
N ASP A 475 5.40 45.87 3.26
CA ASP A 475 6.81 45.49 3.50
C ASP A 475 7.67 45.90 2.30
N MET A 476 7.75 47.21 2.06
CA MET A 476 8.91 47.84 1.41
C MET A 476 9.04 49.26 1.96
N LYS A 477 9.70 49.39 3.12
CA LYS A 477 10.52 50.53 3.50
C LYS A 477 11.62 50.11 4.44
#